data_AF-A0AAN7H6F6-F1
#
_entry.id   AF-A0AAN7H6F6-F1
#
_cell.length_a   1.000
_cell.length_b   1.000
_cell.length_c   1.000
_cell.angle_alpha   90.00
_cell.angle_beta   90.00
_cell.angle_gamma   90.00
#
_symmetry.space_group_name_H-M   'P 1'
#
loop_
_entity.id
_entity.type
_entity.pdbx_description
1 polymer ?
#
loop_
_entity_poly.entity_id
_entity_poly.type
_entity_poly.pdbx_seq_one_letter_code
_entity_poly.pdbx_strand_id
1 'polypeptide(L)'
;MARFALAAAALLGYASTVLGDLQTCGQAQYDPAQYVCWDNQFLCPITAGEPLSNCAGACYSKFMYTCTNNILTLLPPVDTPFTLSVDNPGLPIHGKPVTAGGQHWLLDGETSSYCPSQVGSACPPGNTTVIVASEGRAAMSVMVPGGQQAYLDPYWNMAYTQAHSAYIPSGSITTGLVAYQGGGFINLNGNGWGWVACPPRASGGGGKGWNLVAKNATNAYMLNECSAINLKVNSLHSDTIGAWQYT
;
A
#
# COMPACT_ATOMS: atom_id res chain seq x y z
N MET A 1 42.51 -65.02 3.86
CA MET A 1 41.75 -64.14 4.78
C MET A 1 42.26 -62.72 4.50
N ALA A 2 41.50 -61.68 4.22
CA ALA A 2 40.06 -61.41 4.25
C ALA A 2 39.72 -60.46 3.08
N ARG A 3 38.48 -60.57 2.59
CA ARG A 3 37.91 -59.69 1.55
C ARG A 3 37.43 -58.40 2.20
N PHE A 4 37.79 -57.25 1.66
CA PHE A 4 37.13 -55.98 1.97
C PHE A 4 36.46 -55.45 0.70
N ALA A 5 35.13 -55.58 0.65
CA ALA A 5 34.29 -54.94 -0.34
C ALA A 5 33.82 -53.59 0.25
N LEU A 6 34.19 -52.50 -0.41
CA LEU A 6 33.64 -51.17 -0.14
C LEU A 6 32.34 -51.03 -0.92
N ALA A 7 31.21 -51.09 -0.23
CA ALA A 7 29.91 -50.74 -0.78
C ALA A 7 29.75 -49.21 -0.74
N ALA A 8 29.71 -48.57 -1.90
CA ALA A 8 29.32 -47.17 -2.03
C ALA A 8 27.78 -47.09 -2.00
N ALA A 9 27.22 -46.61 -0.89
CA ALA A 9 25.80 -46.29 -0.79
C ALA A 9 25.55 -44.94 -1.48
N ALA A 10 24.95 -44.97 -2.68
CA ALA A 10 24.44 -43.77 -3.33
C ALA A 10 23.12 -43.36 -2.65
N LEU A 11 23.20 -42.36 -1.78
CA LEU A 11 22.03 -41.65 -1.25
C LEU A 11 21.45 -40.77 -2.37
N LEU A 12 20.46 -41.29 -3.10
CA LEU A 12 19.58 -40.49 -3.93
C LEU A 12 18.65 -39.68 -3.00
N GLY A 13 19.10 -38.48 -2.61
CA GLY A 13 18.23 -37.51 -1.98
C GLY A 13 17.20 -37.01 -2.99
N TYR A 14 15.95 -37.45 -2.85
CA TYR A 14 14.82 -36.83 -3.54
C TYR A 14 14.57 -35.46 -2.90
N ALA A 15 15.23 -34.43 -3.42
CA ALA A 15 14.79 -33.06 -3.21
C ALA A 15 13.44 -32.90 -3.94
N SER A 16 12.34 -33.06 -3.19
CA SER A 16 11.02 -32.68 -3.67
C SER A 16 10.95 -31.15 -3.63
N THR A 17 11.50 -30.50 -4.65
CA THR A 17 11.19 -29.11 -4.90
C THR A 17 9.72 -29.05 -5.29
N VAL A 18 8.89 -28.46 -4.44
CA VAL A 18 7.57 -27.98 -4.83
C VAL A 18 7.81 -26.81 -5.80
N LEU A 19 8.15 -27.13 -7.04
CA LEU A 19 7.96 -26.21 -8.16
C LEU A 19 6.45 -26.14 -8.33
N GLY A 20 5.85 -24.98 -8.06
CA GLY A 20 4.45 -24.77 -8.41
C GLY A 20 4.24 -25.16 -9.86
N ASP A 21 3.17 -25.89 -10.16
CA ASP A 21 2.92 -26.40 -11.51
C ASP A 21 2.87 -25.22 -12.49
N LEU A 22 3.88 -25.13 -13.35
CA LEU A 22 3.93 -24.12 -14.40
C LEU A 22 2.69 -24.26 -15.28
N GLN A 23 2.07 -23.12 -15.57
CA GLN A 23 0.89 -23.05 -16.44
C GLN A 23 1.28 -22.61 -17.85
N THR A 24 0.36 -22.74 -18.79
CA THR A 24 0.57 -22.31 -20.18
C THR A 24 -0.29 -21.10 -20.52
N CYS A 25 0.30 -20.17 -21.27
CA CYS A 25 -0.36 -19.02 -21.85
C CYS A 25 0.04 -18.96 -23.33
N GLY A 26 -0.83 -19.46 -24.20
CA GLY A 26 -0.50 -19.70 -25.60
C GLY A 26 0.60 -20.74 -25.73
N GLN A 27 1.81 -20.32 -26.09
CA GLN A 27 2.99 -21.19 -26.19
C GLN A 27 4.01 -20.98 -25.05
N ALA A 28 3.79 -19.99 -24.19
CA ALA A 28 4.68 -19.70 -23.07
C ALA A 28 4.28 -20.51 -21.83
N GLN A 29 5.28 -21.04 -21.11
CA GLN A 29 5.08 -21.48 -19.74
C GLN A 29 5.30 -20.32 -18.77
N TYR A 30 4.51 -20.25 -17.71
CA TYR A 30 4.60 -19.19 -16.71
C TYR A 30 4.31 -19.73 -15.30
N ASP A 31 4.84 -19.03 -14.30
CA ASP A 31 4.52 -19.24 -12.91
C ASP A 31 3.25 -18.43 -12.54
N PRO A 32 2.13 -19.08 -12.19
CA PRO A 32 0.90 -18.38 -11.80
C PRO A 32 1.03 -17.56 -10.51
N ALA A 33 2.10 -17.74 -9.74
CA ALA A 33 2.41 -16.88 -8.60
C ALA A 33 3.04 -15.54 -9.01
N GLN A 34 3.53 -15.41 -10.24
CA GLN A 34 4.24 -14.21 -10.74
C GLN A 34 3.52 -13.52 -11.91
N TYR A 35 2.69 -14.25 -12.65
CA TYR A 35 1.98 -13.71 -13.81
C TYR A 35 0.53 -14.19 -13.86
N VAL A 36 -0.30 -13.43 -14.55
CA VAL A 36 -1.65 -13.78 -14.99
C VAL A 36 -1.69 -13.83 -16.52
N CYS A 37 -2.38 -14.83 -17.05
CA CYS A 37 -2.59 -14.97 -18.49
C CYS A 37 -3.96 -14.41 -18.90
N TRP A 38 -3.96 -13.51 -19.87
CA TRP A 38 -5.16 -12.93 -20.48
C TRP A 38 -5.38 -13.53 -21.87
N ASP A 39 -6.62 -13.96 -22.13
CA ASP A 39 -7.11 -14.51 -23.40
C ASP A 39 -6.24 -15.62 -24.01
N ASN A 40 -5.53 -16.37 -23.15
CA ASN A 40 -4.56 -17.39 -23.55
C ASN A 40 -3.47 -16.87 -24.53
N GLN A 41 -3.17 -15.57 -24.49
CA GLN A 41 -2.28 -14.93 -25.46
C GLN A 41 -1.31 -13.92 -24.85
N PHE A 42 -1.64 -13.33 -23.71
CA PHE A 42 -0.85 -12.23 -23.16
C PHE A 42 -0.62 -12.39 -21.66
N LEU A 43 0.65 -12.31 -21.25
CA LEU A 43 1.04 -12.39 -19.84
C LEU A 43 1.18 -11.00 -19.24
N CYS A 44 0.58 -10.81 -18.07
CA CYS A 44 0.80 -9.65 -17.23
C CYS A 44 1.40 -10.05 -15.88
N PRO A 45 2.37 -9.29 -15.34
CA PRO A 45 2.94 -9.60 -14.05
C PRO A 45 1.94 -9.33 -12.92
N ILE A 46 2.15 -10.01 -11.80
CA ILE A 46 1.50 -9.71 -10.53
C ILE A 46 2.40 -8.75 -9.77
N THR A 47 1.91 -7.55 -9.46
CA THR A 47 2.69 -6.50 -8.77
C THR A 47 1.99 -6.08 -7.49
N ALA A 48 2.70 -6.12 -6.35
CA ALA A 48 2.11 -5.80 -5.04
C ALA A 48 0.83 -6.61 -4.71
N GLY A 49 0.74 -7.84 -5.21
CA GLY A 49 -0.44 -8.70 -5.07
C GLY A 49 -1.55 -8.43 -6.09
N GLU A 50 -1.43 -7.41 -6.93
CA GLU A 50 -2.36 -7.12 -8.02
C GLU A 50 -1.95 -7.88 -9.30
N PRO A 51 -2.79 -8.80 -9.81
CA PRO A 51 -2.63 -9.30 -11.17
C PRO A 51 -2.97 -8.16 -12.16
N LEU A 52 -1.95 -7.60 -12.79
CA LEU A 52 -2.15 -6.48 -13.71
C LEU A 52 -3.09 -6.89 -14.86
N SER A 53 -3.97 -5.97 -15.24
CA SER A 53 -4.96 -6.21 -16.29
C SER A 53 -4.40 -5.88 -17.67
N ASN A 54 -4.96 -6.47 -18.72
CA ASN A 54 -4.58 -6.17 -20.11
C ASN A 54 -5.51 -5.14 -20.73
N CYS A 55 -4.94 -4.15 -21.43
CA CYS A 55 -5.66 -3.28 -22.36
C CYS A 55 -4.85 -3.16 -23.65
N ALA A 56 -5.38 -3.64 -24.77
CA ALA A 56 -4.75 -3.51 -26.08
C ALA A 56 -3.27 -3.95 -26.15
N GLY A 57 -2.90 -5.01 -25.41
CA GLY A 57 -1.52 -5.50 -25.38
C GLY A 57 -0.59 -4.77 -24.41
N ALA A 58 -1.13 -3.99 -23.46
CA ALA A 58 -0.38 -3.38 -22.36
C ALA A 58 -0.94 -3.82 -21.00
N CYS A 59 -0.06 -4.10 -20.05
CA CYS A 59 -0.45 -4.33 -18.66
C CYS A 59 -0.69 -3.01 -17.95
N TYR A 60 -1.74 -2.94 -17.13
CA TYR A 60 -2.06 -1.75 -16.35
C TYR A 60 -2.59 -2.11 -14.97
N SER A 61 -2.39 -1.19 -14.02
CA SER A 61 -2.97 -1.28 -12.69
C SER A 61 -4.38 -0.68 -12.68
N LYS A 62 -5.34 -1.47 -12.18
CA LYS A 62 -6.72 -1.05 -11.95
C LYS A 62 -6.84 -0.03 -10.82
N PHE A 63 -5.79 0.19 -10.03
CA PHE A 63 -5.76 1.28 -9.04
C PHE A 63 -5.58 2.66 -9.67
N MET A 64 -5.16 2.73 -10.94
CA MET A 64 -4.90 3.99 -11.64
C MET A 64 -5.70 4.15 -12.93
N TYR A 65 -5.98 3.05 -13.62
CA TYR A 65 -6.53 3.11 -14.97
C TYR A 65 -7.74 2.21 -15.14
N THR A 66 -8.55 2.55 -16.14
CA THR A 66 -9.60 1.70 -16.70
C THR A 66 -9.39 1.52 -18.20
N CYS A 67 -9.85 0.38 -18.73
CA CYS A 67 -9.80 0.07 -20.15
C CYS A 67 -11.23 -0.03 -20.68
N THR A 68 -11.59 0.81 -21.64
CA THR A 68 -12.89 0.74 -22.33
C THR A 68 -12.65 0.83 -23.82
N ASN A 69 -13.21 -0.11 -24.58
CA ASN A 69 -13.03 -0.19 -26.04
C ASN A 69 -11.56 -0.12 -26.47
N ASN A 70 -10.68 -0.86 -25.78
CA ASN A 70 -9.22 -0.86 -26.02
C ASN A 70 -8.51 0.48 -25.80
N ILE A 71 -9.16 1.45 -25.14
CA ILE A 71 -8.56 2.73 -24.76
C ILE A 71 -8.30 2.71 -23.26
N LEU A 72 -7.01 2.81 -22.90
CA LEU A 72 -6.57 2.98 -21.54
C LEU A 72 -6.76 4.44 -21.12
N THR A 73 -7.48 4.65 -20.02
CA THR A 73 -7.75 5.99 -19.48
C THR A 73 -7.47 6.02 -17.99
N LEU A 74 -7.02 7.16 -17.48
CA LEU A 74 -6.84 7.36 -16.05
C LEU A 74 -8.20 7.38 -15.37
N LEU A 75 -8.28 6.77 -14.19
CA LEU A 75 -9.44 6.92 -13.33
C LEU A 75 -9.61 8.38 -12.91
N PRO A 76 -10.85 8.85 -12.66
CA PRO A 76 -11.07 10.19 -12.16
C PRO A 76 -10.48 10.35 -10.74
N PRO A 77 -9.96 11.54 -10.39
CA PRO A 77 -9.51 11.81 -9.03
C PRO A 77 -10.69 11.76 -8.07
N VAL A 78 -10.42 11.37 -6.82
CA VAL A 78 -11.43 11.44 -5.76
C VAL A 78 -11.75 12.91 -5.43
N ASP A 79 -13.03 13.22 -5.25
CA ASP A 79 -13.56 14.54 -4.88
C ASP A 79 -14.26 14.56 -3.51
N THR A 80 -14.29 13.42 -2.82
CA THR A 80 -14.94 13.22 -1.52
C THR A 80 -13.95 12.68 -0.47
N PRO A 81 -14.23 12.82 0.84
CA PRO A 81 -13.44 12.14 1.85
C PRO A 81 -13.42 10.62 1.64
N PHE A 82 -12.36 9.94 2.05
CA PHE A 82 -12.22 8.50 1.88
C PHE A 82 -11.45 7.86 3.04
N THR A 83 -11.62 6.55 3.23
CA THR A 83 -10.69 5.72 4.00
C THR A 83 -9.82 4.91 3.06
N LEU A 84 -8.73 4.34 3.59
CA LEU A 84 -7.85 3.44 2.86
C LEU A 84 -7.81 2.06 3.50
N SER A 85 -7.75 1.04 2.66
CA SER A 85 -7.51 -0.36 3.07
C SER A 85 -6.37 -0.96 2.27
N VAL A 86 -5.58 -1.81 2.91
CA VAL A 86 -4.48 -2.54 2.26
C VAL A 86 -5.03 -3.53 1.24
N ASP A 87 -4.45 -3.54 0.05
CA ASP A 87 -4.75 -4.51 -0.99
C ASP A 87 -3.48 -5.26 -1.40
N ASN A 88 -3.31 -6.44 -0.83
CA ASN A 88 -2.47 -7.51 -1.36
C ASN A 88 -2.99 -8.85 -0.80
N PRO A 89 -3.74 -9.66 -1.58
CA PRO A 89 -4.35 -10.90 -1.11
C PRO A 89 -3.38 -11.95 -0.55
N GLY A 90 -2.08 -11.83 -0.86
CA GLY A 90 -1.04 -12.72 -0.33
C GLY A 90 -0.57 -12.37 1.08
N LEU A 91 -1.06 -11.29 1.69
CA LEU A 91 -0.64 -10.82 3.01
C LEU A 91 -1.75 -10.97 4.06
N PRO A 92 -1.40 -11.23 5.34
CA PRO A 92 -2.37 -11.31 6.44
C PRO A 92 -3.07 -9.97 6.74
N ILE A 93 -2.50 -8.86 6.26
CA ILE A 93 -3.06 -7.51 6.40
C ILE A 93 -3.94 -7.10 5.21
N HIS A 94 -4.23 -7.99 4.27
CA HIS A 94 -5.20 -7.70 3.20
C HIS A 94 -6.56 -7.26 3.78
N GLY A 95 -7.13 -6.20 3.21
CA GLY A 95 -8.40 -5.62 3.65
C GLY A 95 -8.33 -4.84 4.96
N LYS A 96 -7.19 -4.81 5.65
CA LYS A 96 -7.03 -4.07 6.91
C LYS A 96 -6.92 -2.57 6.67
N PRO A 97 -7.39 -1.73 7.61
CA PRO A 97 -7.42 -0.29 7.43
C PRO A 97 -6.03 0.34 7.53
N VAL A 98 -5.88 1.49 6.87
CA VAL A 98 -4.86 2.48 7.25
C VAL A 98 -5.39 3.28 8.43
N THR A 99 -4.57 3.44 9.47
CA THR A 99 -4.94 4.11 10.72
C THR A 99 -3.92 5.17 11.12
N ALA A 100 -4.39 6.31 11.57
CA ALA A 100 -3.58 7.40 12.07
C ALA A 100 -3.14 7.14 13.51
N GLY A 101 -1.84 7.29 13.80
CA GLY A 101 -1.32 7.17 15.15
C GLY A 101 0.10 7.70 15.26
N GLY A 102 0.38 8.51 16.29
CA GLY A 102 1.70 9.09 16.53
C GLY A 102 2.21 9.93 15.36
N GLN A 103 1.33 10.71 14.72
CA GLN A 103 1.61 11.49 13.50
C GLN A 103 2.02 10.66 12.26
N HIS A 104 1.81 9.34 12.26
CA HIS A 104 2.07 8.46 11.13
C HIS A 104 0.81 7.74 10.64
N TRP A 105 0.83 7.32 9.37
CA TRP A 105 -0.13 6.34 8.86
C TRP A 105 0.42 4.93 9.06
N LEU A 106 -0.31 4.16 9.86
CA LEU A 106 -0.04 2.77 10.21
C LEU A 106 -1.01 1.85 9.49
N LEU A 107 -0.72 0.56 9.43
CA LEU A 107 -1.61 -0.45 8.84
C LEU A 107 -2.04 -1.45 9.91
N ASP A 108 -3.34 -1.81 9.89
CA ASP A 108 -3.98 -2.73 10.84
C ASP A 108 -3.83 -2.29 12.30
N GLY A 109 -3.84 -0.98 12.55
CA GLY A 109 -3.80 -0.39 13.89
C GLY A 109 -5.17 0.07 14.38
N GLU A 110 -5.15 0.89 15.43
CA GLU A 110 -6.32 1.65 15.91
C GLU A 110 -6.07 3.13 15.65
N THR A 111 -7.07 3.82 15.11
CA THR A 111 -6.99 5.27 14.88
C THR A 111 -6.92 6.00 16.22
N SER A 112 -5.85 6.76 16.42
CA SER A 112 -5.66 7.64 17.57
C SER A 112 -6.15 9.05 17.22
N SER A 113 -7.05 9.58 18.04
CA SER A 113 -7.65 10.90 17.85
C SER A 113 -7.88 11.59 19.19
N TYR A 114 -8.10 12.90 19.14
CA TYR A 114 -8.41 13.70 20.31
C TYR A 114 -9.56 14.66 20.01
N CYS A 115 -10.46 14.79 21.00
CA CYS A 115 -11.57 15.73 21.02
C CYS A 115 -11.45 16.61 22.28
N PRO A 116 -11.34 17.94 22.15
CA PRO A 116 -11.36 18.85 23.28
C PRO A 116 -12.73 18.85 23.98
N SER A 117 -12.72 18.94 25.31
CA SER A 117 -13.96 18.97 26.11
C SER A 117 -14.88 20.15 25.74
N GLN A 118 -14.33 21.26 25.25
CA GLN A 118 -15.10 22.43 24.80
C GLN A 118 -15.91 22.17 23.52
N VAL A 119 -15.50 21.21 22.69
CA VAL A 119 -16.24 20.82 21.48
C VAL A 119 -17.34 19.83 21.85
N GLY A 120 -17.07 18.93 22.81
CA GLY A 120 -18.07 18.03 23.37
C GLY A 120 -18.73 17.15 22.31
N SER A 121 -20.07 17.12 22.31
CA SER A 121 -20.86 16.28 21.40
C SER A 121 -20.77 16.67 19.92
N ALA A 122 -20.17 17.82 19.59
CA ALA A 122 -19.93 18.20 18.20
C ALA A 122 -18.72 17.49 17.59
N CYS A 123 -17.96 16.71 18.36
CA CYS A 123 -16.83 15.95 17.84
C CYS A 123 -17.28 14.81 16.93
N PRO A 124 -16.55 14.54 15.85
CA PRO A 124 -16.75 13.34 15.05
C PRO A 124 -16.35 12.09 15.85
N PRO A 125 -16.70 10.89 15.36
CA PRO A 125 -16.45 9.63 16.08
C PRO A 125 -14.99 9.38 16.45
N GLY A 126 -14.03 9.85 15.64
CA GLY A 126 -12.60 9.74 15.94
C GLY A 126 -12.02 8.32 15.90
N ASN A 127 -12.79 7.34 15.39
CA ASN A 127 -12.45 5.92 15.42
C ASN A 127 -11.99 5.36 14.07
N THR A 128 -11.99 6.18 13.02
CA THR A 128 -11.54 5.82 11.67
C THR A 128 -10.70 6.93 11.09
N THR A 129 -9.71 6.57 10.26
CA THR A 129 -8.86 7.53 9.58
C THR A 129 -9.45 7.91 8.24
N VAL A 130 -9.95 9.14 8.19
CA VAL A 130 -10.55 9.74 7.01
C VAL A 130 -9.58 10.74 6.41
N ILE A 131 -9.39 10.65 5.10
CA ILE A 131 -8.42 11.40 4.30
C ILE A 131 -9.19 12.20 3.25
N VAL A 132 -8.65 13.36 2.89
CA VAL A 132 -9.02 14.13 1.70
C VAL A 132 -7.79 14.29 0.82
N ALA A 133 -7.99 14.33 -0.50
CA ALA A 133 -6.92 14.56 -1.45
C ALA A 133 -7.39 15.48 -2.57
N SER A 134 -6.51 16.38 -3.00
CA SER A 134 -6.76 17.30 -4.11
C SER A 134 -5.44 17.80 -4.68
N GLU A 135 -5.38 18.01 -6.00
CA GLU A 135 -4.22 18.59 -6.69
C GLU A 135 -2.87 17.91 -6.35
N GLY A 136 -2.88 16.59 -6.18
CA GLY A 136 -1.69 15.81 -5.83
C GLY A 136 -1.18 16.00 -4.40
N ARG A 137 -2.00 16.57 -3.51
CA ARG A 137 -1.75 16.66 -2.07
C ARG A 137 -2.80 15.87 -1.30
N ALA A 138 -2.44 15.40 -0.11
CA ALA A 138 -3.36 14.74 0.81
C ALA A 138 -3.34 15.43 2.18
N ALA A 139 -4.47 15.34 2.89
CA ALA A 139 -4.63 15.83 4.24
C ALA A 139 -5.61 14.95 5.02
N MET A 140 -5.60 15.09 6.33
CA MET A 140 -6.55 14.40 7.20
C MET A 140 -7.90 15.15 7.17
N SER A 141 -9.02 14.43 7.11
CA SER A 141 -10.35 15.03 7.26
C SER A 141 -10.63 15.31 8.74
N VAL A 142 -10.43 16.58 9.14
CA VAL A 142 -10.45 17.03 10.53
C VAL A 142 -11.19 18.35 10.73
N MET A 143 -11.68 18.60 11.95
CA MET A 143 -12.26 19.90 12.33
C MET A 143 -11.24 20.90 12.87
N VAL A 144 -10.06 20.45 13.31
CA VAL A 144 -9.09 21.32 13.98
C VAL A 144 -8.65 22.48 13.07
N PRO A 145 -8.66 23.73 13.57
CA PRO A 145 -8.19 24.87 12.80
C PRO A 145 -6.74 24.71 12.32
N GLY A 146 -6.52 24.99 11.04
CA GLY A 146 -5.24 24.76 10.35
C GLY A 146 -5.11 23.37 9.71
N GLY A 147 -6.01 22.44 10.05
CA GLY A 147 -6.03 21.09 9.51
C GLY A 147 -4.81 20.26 9.93
N GLN A 148 -4.63 19.11 9.26
CA GLN A 148 -3.44 18.28 9.38
C GLN A 148 -3.03 17.80 7.98
N GLN A 149 -1.89 18.27 7.49
CA GLN A 149 -1.41 17.98 6.15
C GLN A 149 -0.64 16.67 6.13
N ALA A 150 -0.91 15.81 5.15
CA ALA A 150 -0.19 14.56 4.97
C ALA A 150 1.08 14.80 4.12
N TYR A 151 2.15 14.07 4.42
CA TYR A 151 3.44 14.19 3.73
C TYR A 151 4.24 12.88 3.83
N LEU A 152 5.22 12.72 2.94
CA LEU A 152 6.29 11.74 3.12
C LEU A 152 7.41 12.41 3.90
N ASP A 153 7.78 11.84 5.05
CA ASP A 153 8.91 12.34 5.83
C ASP A 153 10.25 12.13 5.07
N PRO A 154 11.40 12.64 5.57
CA PRO A 154 12.69 12.48 4.91
C PRO A 154 13.16 11.02 4.77
N TYR A 155 12.51 10.09 5.49
CA TYR A 155 12.74 8.65 5.46
C TYR A 155 11.67 7.90 4.67
N TRP A 156 10.78 8.62 3.98
CA TRP A 156 9.69 8.10 3.15
C TRP A 156 8.56 7.40 3.92
N ASN A 157 8.47 7.60 5.23
CA ASN A 157 7.28 7.18 5.97
C ASN A 157 6.12 8.13 5.66
N MET A 158 4.91 7.58 5.60
CA MET A 158 3.72 8.38 5.46
C MET A 158 3.35 8.99 6.81
N ALA A 159 3.31 10.31 6.87
CA ALA A 159 3.12 11.10 8.08
C ALA A 159 2.08 12.21 7.86
N TYR A 160 1.68 12.86 8.97
CA TYR A 160 0.83 14.04 8.93
C TYR A 160 1.24 15.05 10.00
N THR A 161 0.92 16.33 9.78
CA THR A 161 1.30 17.39 10.72
C THR A 161 0.55 17.25 12.03
N GLN A 162 1.22 17.63 13.13
CA GLN A 162 0.55 17.79 14.42
C GLN A 162 -0.53 18.88 14.30
N ALA A 163 -1.64 18.69 15.02
CA ALA A 163 -2.65 19.72 15.17
C ALA A 163 -2.07 21.06 15.66
N HIS A 164 -2.58 22.16 15.11
CA HIS A 164 -2.10 23.53 15.36
C HIS A 164 -0.63 23.78 15.01
N SER A 165 0.00 22.88 14.24
CA SER A 165 1.37 23.03 13.78
C SER A 165 1.45 22.87 12.26
N ALA A 166 2.12 23.83 11.62
CA ALA A 166 2.50 23.73 10.21
C ALA A 166 3.91 23.13 10.04
N TYR A 167 4.54 22.65 11.12
CA TYR A 167 5.88 22.09 11.04
C TYR A 167 5.90 20.80 10.22
N ILE A 168 6.71 20.81 9.18
CA ILE A 168 7.05 19.65 8.35
C ILE A 168 8.59 19.57 8.33
N PRO A 169 9.20 18.41 8.65
CA PRO A 169 10.65 18.25 8.63
C PRO A 169 11.27 18.60 7.28
N SER A 170 12.46 19.21 7.28
CA SER A 170 13.20 19.50 6.06
C SER A 170 13.54 18.21 5.29
N GLY A 171 13.33 18.22 3.97
CA GLY A 171 13.50 17.04 3.11
C GLY A 171 12.22 16.22 2.91
N SER A 172 11.11 16.61 3.53
CA SER A 172 9.80 15.98 3.32
C SER A 172 9.19 16.33 1.96
N ILE A 173 8.30 15.47 1.47
CA ILE A 173 7.57 15.64 0.21
C ILE A 173 6.08 15.78 0.50
N THR A 174 5.45 16.84 -0.03
CA THR A 174 4.04 17.18 0.24
C THR A 174 3.13 17.06 -0.98
N THR A 175 3.68 16.67 -2.13
CA THR A 175 2.99 16.56 -3.42
C THR A 175 3.17 15.18 -4.02
N GLY A 176 2.48 14.90 -5.13
CA GLY A 176 2.53 13.58 -5.79
C GLY A 176 1.75 12.49 -5.05
N LEU A 177 0.83 12.88 -4.17
CA LEU A 177 -0.08 11.98 -3.44
C LEU A 177 -1.48 12.10 -4.07
N VAL A 178 -1.88 11.09 -4.84
CA VAL A 178 -3.10 11.13 -5.66
C VAL A 178 -4.05 10.01 -5.26
N ALA A 179 -5.33 10.28 -5.15
CA ALA A 179 -6.36 9.28 -4.92
C ALA A 179 -7.28 9.17 -6.14
N TYR A 180 -7.54 7.95 -6.61
CA TYR A 180 -8.43 7.69 -7.74
C TYR A 180 -9.75 7.07 -7.28
N GLN A 181 -10.87 7.57 -7.80
CA GLN A 181 -12.20 7.05 -7.49
C GLN A 181 -12.35 5.63 -8.02
N GLY A 182 -12.75 4.70 -7.14
CA GLY A 182 -12.82 3.27 -7.46
C GLY A 182 -11.44 2.61 -7.67
N GLY A 183 -10.35 3.36 -7.45
CA GLY A 183 -8.97 2.89 -7.61
C GLY A 183 -8.20 2.97 -6.29
N GLY A 184 -6.97 3.48 -6.37
CA GLY A 184 -6.05 3.50 -5.24
C GLY A 184 -5.51 4.87 -4.87
N PHE A 185 -4.83 4.90 -3.73
CA PHE A 185 -3.99 6.00 -3.30
C PHE A 185 -2.56 5.76 -3.76
N ILE A 186 -2.05 6.68 -4.57
CA ILE A 186 -0.85 6.52 -5.39
C ILE A 186 0.20 7.53 -4.98
N ASN A 187 1.43 7.05 -4.80
CA ASN A 187 2.61 7.87 -4.67
C ASN A 187 3.35 8.00 -6.01
N LEU A 188 3.36 9.20 -6.58
CA LEU A 188 4.05 9.51 -7.82
C LEU A 188 5.55 9.78 -7.62
N ASN A 189 6.02 9.94 -6.37
CA ASN A 189 7.42 10.22 -6.06
C ASN A 189 8.30 8.96 -6.07
N GLY A 190 7.70 7.77 -6.09
CA GLY A 190 8.38 6.49 -5.96
C GLY A 190 8.96 5.92 -7.26
N ASN A 191 8.91 6.62 -8.40
CA ASN A 191 9.37 6.12 -9.71
C ASN A 191 8.85 4.70 -10.05
N GLY A 192 7.57 4.42 -9.74
CA GLY A 192 6.91 3.14 -10.05
C GLY A 192 7.06 2.03 -9.00
N TRP A 193 7.75 2.26 -7.88
CA TRP A 193 7.91 1.25 -6.82
C TRP A 193 6.68 1.10 -5.89
N GLY A 194 5.87 2.16 -5.73
CA GLY A 194 4.63 2.13 -4.95
C GLY A 194 4.81 2.13 -3.43
N TRP A 195 3.85 1.52 -2.73
CA TRP A 195 3.81 1.44 -1.27
C TRP A 195 4.32 0.09 -0.76
N VAL A 196 4.88 0.11 0.44
CA VAL A 196 5.19 -1.11 1.20
C VAL A 196 4.64 -1.03 2.62
N ALA A 197 4.21 -2.18 3.10
CA ALA A 197 3.94 -2.45 4.51
C ALA A 197 5.23 -2.94 5.16
N CYS A 198 5.80 -2.16 6.07
CA CYS A 198 6.96 -2.57 6.84
C CYS A 198 6.53 -3.12 8.20
N PRO A 199 7.00 -4.32 8.60
CA PRO A 199 6.64 -4.90 9.87
C PRO A 199 7.11 -3.99 11.02
N PRO A 200 6.43 -4.03 12.18
CA PRO A 200 6.90 -3.33 13.37
C PRO A 200 8.33 -3.79 13.72
N ARG A 201 9.33 -2.92 13.53
CA ARG A 201 10.71 -3.21 13.93
C ARG A 201 10.84 -2.99 15.44
N ALA A 202 11.46 -3.96 16.13
CA ALA A 202 11.62 -3.95 17.58
C ALA A 202 12.54 -2.84 18.13
N SER A 203 13.18 -2.01 17.29
CA SER A 203 14.11 -0.96 17.72
C SER A 203 13.86 0.35 16.96
N GLY A 204 13.32 1.37 17.63
CA GLY A 204 13.27 2.74 17.09
C GLY A 204 12.01 3.57 17.35
N GLY A 205 11.00 3.06 18.06
CA GLY A 205 9.86 3.88 18.50
C GLY A 205 8.62 3.88 17.59
N GLY A 206 8.59 3.04 16.54
CA GLY A 206 7.34 2.71 15.86
C GLY A 206 6.50 1.80 16.75
N GLY A 207 5.20 2.07 16.88
CA GLY A 207 4.28 1.26 17.68
C GLY A 207 4.16 -0.20 17.21
N LYS A 208 3.15 -0.90 17.71
CA LYS A 208 2.90 -2.33 17.36
C LYS A 208 2.39 -2.54 15.93
N GLY A 209 2.03 -1.48 15.20
CA GLY A 209 1.45 -1.55 13.86
C GLY A 209 2.51 -1.62 12.75
N TRP A 210 2.10 -2.06 11.56
CA TRP A 210 2.93 -1.98 10.37
C TRP A 210 3.04 -0.53 9.93
N ASN A 211 4.23 -0.08 9.53
CA ASN A 211 4.43 1.27 9.01
C ASN A 211 4.13 1.30 7.51
N LEU A 212 3.37 2.32 7.08
CA LEU A 212 3.21 2.63 5.66
C LEU A 212 4.40 3.44 5.16
N VAL A 213 5.16 2.89 4.22
CA VAL A 213 6.36 3.51 3.67
C VAL A 213 6.25 3.56 2.16
N ALA A 214 6.69 4.67 1.58
CA ALA A 214 6.86 4.79 0.14
C ALA A 214 8.21 4.19 -0.28
N LYS A 215 8.18 3.23 -1.19
CA LYS A 215 9.39 2.64 -1.77
C LYS A 215 9.83 3.45 -2.99
N ASN A 216 11.14 3.50 -3.22
CA ASN A 216 11.78 4.10 -4.39
C ASN A 216 13.13 3.43 -4.65
N ALA A 217 13.84 3.87 -5.70
CA ALA A 217 15.12 3.29 -6.09
C ALA A 217 16.24 3.45 -5.05
N THR A 218 16.23 4.51 -4.22
CA THR A 218 17.29 4.78 -3.24
C THR A 218 17.08 4.06 -1.90
N ASN A 219 15.83 3.71 -1.55
CA ASN A 219 15.51 3.00 -0.31
C ASN A 219 15.13 1.52 -0.52
N ALA A 220 14.99 1.05 -1.76
CA ALA A 220 14.48 -0.29 -2.06
C ALA A 220 15.23 -1.42 -1.35
N TYR A 221 16.56 -1.31 -1.22
CA TYR A 221 17.39 -2.31 -0.54
C TYR A 221 17.12 -2.40 0.97
N MET A 222 16.83 -1.26 1.62
CA MET A 222 16.56 -1.19 3.07
C MET A 222 15.15 -1.69 3.44
N LEU A 223 14.29 -1.83 2.43
CA LEU A 223 12.89 -2.24 2.55
C LEU A 223 12.66 -3.67 2.01
N ASN A 224 13.69 -4.50 2.00
CA ASN A 224 13.62 -5.90 1.56
C ASN A 224 12.73 -6.79 2.46
N GLU A 225 12.62 -6.44 3.74
CA GLU A 225 11.73 -7.07 4.72
C GLU A 225 10.28 -6.56 4.65
N CYS A 226 10.04 -5.49 3.89
CA CYS A 226 8.72 -4.90 3.74
C CYS A 226 7.97 -5.55 2.57
N SER A 227 6.66 -5.72 2.72
CA SER A 227 5.81 -6.32 1.70
C SER A 227 5.19 -5.25 0.81
N ALA A 228 5.28 -5.41 -0.51
CA ALA A 228 4.62 -4.50 -1.45
C ALA A 228 3.10 -4.57 -1.30
N ILE A 229 2.43 -3.41 -1.29
CA ILE A 229 0.98 -3.32 -1.15
C ILE A 229 0.41 -2.25 -2.08
N ASN A 230 -0.86 -2.40 -2.43
CA ASN A 230 -1.68 -1.30 -2.91
C ASN A 230 -2.52 -0.75 -1.76
N LEU A 231 -3.00 0.49 -1.91
CA LEU A 231 -3.93 1.13 -0.98
C LEU A 231 -5.22 1.42 -1.71
N LYS A 232 -6.26 0.66 -1.43
CA LYS A 232 -7.58 0.83 -2.02
C LYS A 232 -8.29 2.02 -1.39
N VAL A 233 -8.85 2.88 -2.24
CA VAL A 233 -9.71 4.00 -1.83
C VAL A 233 -11.12 3.51 -1.58
N ASN A 234 -11.67 3.86 -0.42
CA ASN A 234 -13.08 3.65 -0.06
C ASN A 234 -13.73 5.01 0.15
N SER A 235 -14.37 5.55 -0.90
CA SER A 235 -15.03 6.86 -0.87
C SER A 235 -16.17 6.90 0.15
N LEU A 236 -16.30 8.03 0.82
CA LEU A 236 -17.33 8.34 1.81
C LEU A 236 -18.22 9.47 1.30
N HIS A 237 -19.23 9.81 2.08
CA HIS A 237 -20.10 10.96 1.78
C HIS A 237 -19.30 12.28 1.92
N SER A 238 -19.66 13.29 1.15
CA SER A 238 -18.89 14.55 1.01
C SER A 238 -18.75 15.36 2.30
N ASP A 239 -19.66 15.20 3.26
CA ASP A 239 -19.65 15.87 4.57
C ASP A 239 -18.90 15.09 5.66
N THR A 240 -18.25 13.97 5.31
CA THR A 240 -17.62 13.09 6.30
C THR A 240 -16.36 13.73 6.89
N ILE A 241 -16.41 14.02 8.19
CA ILE A 241 -15.25 14.42 8.99
C ILE A 241 -14.91 13.28 9.95
N GLY A 242 -13.63 12.85 9.98
CA GLY A 242 -13.25 11.64 10.71
C GLY A 242 -12.91 11.88 12.19
N ALA A 243 -12.31 13.02 12.52
CA ALA A 243 -11.92 13.36 13.89
C ALA A 243 -11.91 14.88 14.11
N TRP A 244 -11.88 15.31 15.37
CA TRP A 244 -11.52 16.70 15.64
C TRP A 244 -10.05 16.94 15.31
N GLN A 245 -9.15 16.10 15.84
CA GLN A 245 -7.77 15.93 15.36
C GLN A 245 -7.34 14.46 15.47
N TYR A 246 -6.37 14.05 14.66
CA TYR A 246 -5.62 12.80 14.84
C TYR A 246 -4.33 13.05 15.63
N THR A 247 -3.86 12.04 16.37
CA THR A 247 -2.71 12.14 17.30
C THR A 247 -1.63 11.12 17.01
#